data_AF-A0A3N5R0S8-F1
#
_entry.id   AF-A0A3N5R0S8-F1
#
_cell.length_a   1.000
_cell.length_b   1.000
_cell.length_c   1.000
_cell.angle_alpha   90.00
_cell.angle_beta   90.00
_cell.angle_gamma   90.00
#
_symmetry.space_group_name_H-M   'P 1'
#
loop_
_entity.id
_entity.type
_entity.pdbx_description
1 polymer ?
#
loop_
_entity_poly.entity_id
_entity_poly.type
_entity_poly.pdbx_seq_one_letter_code
_entity_poly.pdbx_strand_id
1 'polypeptide(L)'
;MFFILLGVFLITVFFHQYFNIKLYKSRRHLLVYIITNLVLGSLWDQFVIARGHWSFNQKFLLDPKIGFMPIEEFFFISVLGYFGVVFFKVLEKNF
;
A
#
# COMPACT_ATOMS: atom_id res chain seq x y z
N MET A 1 -7.26 11.87 -2.89
CA MET A 1 -6.44 10.64 -3.04
C MET A 1 -7.16 9.38 -2.55
N PHE A 2 -7.77 9.42 -1.37
CA PHE A 2 -8.42 8.27 -0.73
C PHE A 2 -9.29 7.39 -1.64
N PHE A 3 -10.23 7.97 -2.39
CA PHE A 3 -11.12 7.18 -3.27
C PHE A 3 -10.38 6.43 -4.38
N ILE A 4 -9.27 6.97 -4.87
CA ILE A 4 -8.42 6.29 -5.86
C ILE A 4 -7.79 5.06 -5.21
N LEU A 5 -7.23 5.20 -4.01
CA LEU A 5 -6.65 4.08 -3.27
C LEU A 5 -7.70 3.02 -2.92
N LEU A 6 -8.91 3.44 -2.55
CA LEU A 6 -10.02 2.51 -2.34
C LEU A 6 -10.37 1.75 -3.62
N GLY A 7 -10.44 2.45 -4.76
CA GLY A 7 -10.65 1.83 -6.07
C GLY A 7 -9.57 0.80 -6.40
N VAL A 8 -8.29 1.15 -6.24
CA VAL A 8 -7.16 0.24 -6.45
C VAL A 8 -7.26 -0.97 -5.52
N PHE A 9 -7.57 -0.75 -4.24
CA PHE A 9 -7.74 -1.84 -3.28
C PHE A 9 -8.85 -2.80 -3.71
N LEU A 10 -10.02 -2.28 -4.10
CA LEU A 10 -11.15 -3.09 -4.56
C LEU A 10 -10.80 -3.90 -5.82
N ILE A 11 -10.14 -3.28 -6.80
CA ILE A 11 -9.65 -3.97 -8.01
C ILE A 11 -8.64 -5.06 -7.64
N THR A 12 -7.73 -4.78 -6.71
CA THR A 12 -6.72 -5.73 -6.27
C THR A 12 -7.35 -6.95 -5.59
N VAL A 13 -8.32 -6.72 -4.71
CA VAL A 13 -9.08 -7.80 -4.05
C VAL A 13 -9.86 -8.61 -5.08
N PHE A 14 -10.51 -7.93 -6.03
CA PHE A 14 -11.23 -8.58 -7.12
C PHE A 14 -10.31 -9.49 -7.94
N PHE A 15 -9.13 -9.02 -8.37
CA PHE A 15 -8.17 -9.85 -9.10
C PHE A 15 -7.63 -11.02 -8.27
N HIS A 16 -7.30 -10.80 -7.00
CA HIS A 16 -6.84 -11.89 -6.14
C HIS A 16 -7.91 -13.00 -6.05
N GLN A 17 -9.18 -12.64 -5.86
CA GLN A 17 -10.28 -13.60 -5.79
C GLN A 17 -10.56 -14.26 -7.15
N TYR A 18 -10.68 -13.48 -8.21
CA TYR A 18 -11.00 -13.95 -9.56
C TYR A 18 -9.94 -14.94 -10.09
N PHE A 19 -8.66 -14.63 -9.91
CA PHE A 19 -7.56 -15.49 -10.35
C PHE A 19 -7.17 -16.57 -9.32
N ASN A 20 -7.82 -16.61 -8.15
CA ASN A 20 -7.52 -17.53 -7.05
C ASN A 20 -6.03 -17.58 -6.69
N ILE A 21 -5.42 -16.40 -6.56
CA ILE A 21 -3.96 -16.28 -6.37
C ILE A 21 -3.60 -16.74 -4.95
N LYS A 22 -2.67 -17.70 -4.83
CA LYS A 22 -2.09 -18.06 -3.54
C LYS A 22 -0.82 -17.26 -3.32
N LEU A 23 -0.95 -16.08 -2.74
CA LEU A 23 0.19 -15.21 -2.44
C LEU A 23 1.07 -15.76 -1.33
N TYR A 24 0.43 -16.18 -0.23
CA TYR A 24 1.09 -16.50 1.02
C TYR A 24 0.65 -17.87 1.52
N LYS A 25 1.58 -18.62 2.11
CA LYS A 25 1.31 -19.94 2.69
C LYS A 25 0.30 -19.88 3.85
N SER A 26 0.20 -18.74 4.54
CA SER A 26 -0.73 -18.52 5.64
C SER A 26 -1.08 -17.03 5.76
N ARG A 27 -2.26 -16.72 6.31
CA ARG A 27 -2.69 -15.35 6.64
C ARG A 27 -1.69 -14.61 7.54
N ARG A 28 -0.91 -15.34 8.36
CA ARG A 28 0.17 -14.75 9.17
C ARG A 28 1.26 -14.11 8.31
N HIS A 29 1.64 -14.73 7.20
CA HIS A 29 2.65 -14.17 6.31
C HIS A 29 2.16 -12.90 5.62
N LEU A 30 0.86 -12.84 5.28
CA LEU A 30 0.25 -11.61 4.76
C LEU A 30 0.33 -10.47 5.80
N LEU A 31 0.02 -10.76 7.07
CA LEU A 31 0.13 -9.75 8.14
C LEU A 31 1.58 -9.31 8.33
N VAL A 32 2.53 -10.24 8.38
CA VAL A 32 3.96 -9.93 8.48
C VAL A 32 4.41 -9.07 7.31
N TYR A 33 3.97 -9.38 6.08
CA TYR A 33 4.25 -8.57 4.90
C TYR A 33 3.72 -7.14 5.04
N ILE A 34 2.42 -6.99 5.36
CA ILE A 34 1.78 -5.67 5.51
C ILE A 34 2.48 -4.86 6.60
N ILE A 35 2.74 -5.46 7.77
CA ILE A 35 3.40 -4.79 8.89
C ILE A 35 4.82 -4.37 8.50
N THR A 36 5.59 -5.26 7.89
CA THR A 36 6.97 -4.96 7.47
C THR A 36 6.99 -3.82 6.46
N ASN A 37 6.09 -3.85 5.48
CA ASN A 37 5.98 -2.83 4.45
C ASN A 37 5.55 -1.47 5.04
N LEU A 38 4.56 -1.47 5.93
CA LEU A 38 4.13 -0.28 6.67
C LEU A 38 5.26 0.32 7.50
N VAL A 39 5.96 -0.49 8.30
CA VAL A 39 7.02 -0.02 9.19
C VAL A 39 8.17 0.58 8.36
N LEU A 40 8.69 -0.16 7.38
CA LEU A 40 9.82 0.32 6.59
C LEU A 40 9.46 1.54 5.73
N GLY A 41 8.32 1.48 5.05
CA GLY A 41 7.85 2.57 4.18
C GLY A 41 7.55 3.83 4.97
N SER A 42 6.79 3.72 6.07
CA SER A 42 6.45 4.90 6.87
C SER A 42 7.68 5.51 7.53
N LEU A 43 8.61 4.71 8.07
CA LEU A 43 9.84 5.25 8.67
C LEU A 43 10.69 6.02 7.66
N TRP A 44 10.86 5.46 6.46
CA TRP A 44 11.61 6.12 5.38
C TRP A 44 10.97 7.45 4.99
N ASP A 45 9.68 7.44 4.69
CA ASP A 45 9.00 8.64 4.24
C ASP A 45 8.94 9.70 5.34
N GLN A 46 8.67 9.32 6.60
CA GLN A 46 8.75 10.23 7.75
C GLN A 46 10.11 10.91 7.83
N PHE A 47 11.19 10.15 7.66
CA PHE A 47 12.54 10.69 7.65
C PHE A 47 12.74 11.69 6.50
N VAL A 48 12.36 11.32 5.28
CA VAL A 48 12.55 12.16 4.09
C VAL A 48 11.73 13.45 4.16
N ILE A 49 10.49 13.40 4.67
CA ILE A 49 9.65 14.58 4.89
C ILE A 49 10.25 15.47 5.98
N ALA A 50 10.70 14.88 7.10
CA ALA A 50 11.34 15.63 8.19
C ALA A 50 12.61 16.35 7.72
N ARG A 51 13.30 15.81 6.71
CA ARG A 51 14.47 16.42 6.07
C ARG A 51 14.13 17.45 5.00
N GLY A 52 12.85 17.64 4.68
CA GLY A 52 12.39 18.60 3.68
C GLY A 52 12.70 18.19 2.23
N HIS A 53 13.04 16.92 1.99
CA HIS A 53 13.33 16.42 0.64
C HIS A 53 12.06 16.34 -0.23
N TRP A 54 10.89 16.16 0.39
CA TRP A 54 9.59 16.23 -0.27
C TRP A 54 8.47 16.56 0.72
N SER A 55 7.30 16.91 0.19
CA SER A 55 6.13 17.27 0.98
C SER A 55 4.86 16.91 0.23
N PHE A 56 3.76 16.73 0.95
CA PHE A 56 2.47 16.46 0.34
C PHE A 56 1.62 17.72 0.17
N ASN A 57 0.91 17.79 -0.96
CA ASN A 57 -0.06 18.83 -1.20
C ASN A 57 -1.37 18.53 -0.46
N GLN A 58 -1.66 19.32 0.58
CA GLN A 58 -2.83 19.12 1.45
C GLN A 58 -4.17 19.24 0.71
N LYS A 59 -4.22 19.85 -0.48
CA LYS A 59 -5.46 19.95 -1.28
C LYS A 59 -6.04 18.59 -1.70
N PHE A 60 -5.22 17.54 -1.72
CA PHE A 60 -5.61 16.21 -2.22
C PHE A 60 -5.69 15.13 -1.15
N LEU A 61 -5.46 15.52 0.11
CA LEU A 61 -5.37 14.66 1.27
C LEU A 61 -6.42 15.04 2.30
N LEU A 62 -6.68 14.11 3.20
CA LEU A 62 -7.42 14.30 4.42
C LEU A 62 -6.49 14.97 5.43
N ASP A 63 -7.07 15.85 6.26
CA ASP A 63 -6.33 16.60 7.26
C ASP A 63 -5.58 15.76 8.33
N PRO A 64 -6.03 14.55 8.73
CA PRO A 64 -5.34 13.78 9.78
C PRO A 64 -3.94 13.32 9.37
N LYS A 65 -2.97 13.53 10.28
CA LYS A 65 -1.57 13.11 10.13
C LYS A 65 -1.11 12.27 11.32
N ILE A 66 -0.16 11.39 11.05
CA ILE A 66 0.65 10.70 12.06
C ILE A 66 2.09 11.14 11.83
N GLY A 67 2.68 11.86 12.80
CA GLY A 67 3.98 12.51 12.59
C GLY A 67 3.93 13.54 11.46
N PHE A 68 4.85 13.44 10.50
CA PHE A 68 4.94 14.32 9.34
C PHE A 68 4.08 13.86 8.15
N MET A 69 3.44 12.69 8.25
CA MET A 69 2.82 11.99 7.15
C MET A 69 1.28 11.99 7.26
N PRO A 70 0.54 12.24 6.16
CA PRO A 70 -0.91 12.03 6.07
C PRO A 70 -1.31 10.57 6.30
N ILE A 71 -2.48 10.33 6.88
CA ILE A 71 -2.94 8.96 7.17
C ILE A 71 -3.10 8.10 5.90
N GLU A 72 -3.40 8.71 4.77
CA GLU A 72 -3.60 7.98 3.50
C GLU A 72 -2.32 7.41 2.93
N GLU A 73 -1.15 7.90 3.31
CA GLU A 73 0.12 7.35 2.87
C GLU A 73 0.35 5.95 3.45
N PHE A 74 -0.12 5.70 4.68
CA PHE A 74 -0.09 4.36 5.25
C PHE A 74 -0.98 3.39 4.45
N PHE A 75 -2.12 3.89 3.95
CA PHE A 75 -3.00 3.14 3.07
C PHE A 75 -2.35 2.94 1.70
N PHE A 76 -1.69 3.97 1.14
CA PHE A 76 -0.93 3.89 -0.11
C PHE A 76 0.15 2.81 -0.04
N ILE A 77 1.00 2.84 0.98
CA ILE A 77 2.09 1.87 1.20
C ILE A 77 1.52 0.44 1.17
N SER A 78 0.48 0.19 1.99
CA SER A 78 -0.11 -1.15 2.09
C SER A 78 -0.81 -1.60 0.81
N VAL A 79 -1.64 -0.73 0.22
CA VAL A 79 -2.48 -1.07 -0.94
C VAL A 79 -1.63 -1.23 -2.19
N LEU A 80 -0.70 -0.32 -2.46
CA LEU A 80 0.16 -0.43 -3.63
C LEU A 80 1.17 -1.56 -3.49
N GLY A 81 1.74 -1.76 -2.30
CA GLY A 81 2.58 -2.92 -2.03
C GLY A 81 1.82 -4.22 -2.29
N TYR A 82 0.58 -4.34 -1.83
CA TYR A 82 -0.23 -5.52 -2.07
C TYR A 82 -0.64 -5.69 -3.54
N PHE A 83 -1.04 -4.59 -4.21
CA PHE A 83 -1.36 -4.56 -5.63
C PHE A 83 -0.19 -5.06 -6.47
N GLY A 84 1.04 -4.60 -6.20
CA GLY A 84 2.24 -5.02 -6.93
C GLY A 84 2.43 -6.54 -6.88
N VAL A 85 2.30 -7.16 -5.71
CA VAL A 85 2.46 -8.63 -5.57
C VAL A 85 1.32 -9.40 -6.25
N VAL A 86 0.08 -8.94 -6.12
CA VAL A 86 -1.09 -9.54 -6.80
C VAL A 86 -0.90 -9.46 -8.31
N PHE A 87 -0.61 -8.27 -8.82
CA PHE A 87 -0.45 -8.02 -10.25
C PHE A 87 0.71 -8.82 -10.85
N PHE A 88 1.86 -8.87 -10.16
CA PHE A 88 2.99 -9.71 -10.55
C PHE A 88 2.57 -11.18 -10.69
N LYS A 89 1.80 -11.71 -9.73
CA LYS A 89 1.30 -13.09 -9.76
C LYS A 89 0.26 -13.35 -10.84
N VAL A 90 -0.57 -12.35 -11.17
CA VAL A 90 -1.50 -12.44 -12.31
C VAL A 90 -0.71 -12.56 -13.61
N LEU A 91 0.35 -11.76 -13.80
CA LEU A 91 1.18 -11.82 -14.99
C LEU A 91 1.89 -13.18 -15.09
N GLU A 92 2.51 -13.66 -14.01
CA GLU A 92 3.21 -14.96 -13.98
C GLU A 92 2.30 -16.15 -14.34
N LYS A 93 1.00 -16.09 -14.03
CA LYS A 93 0.05 -17.17 -14.35
C LYS A 93 -0.36 -17.21 -15.83
N ASN A 94 -0.20 -16.10 -16.55
CA ASN A 94 -0.65 -15.93 -17.93
C ASN A 94 0.48 -16.06 -18.97
N PHE A 95 1.71 -16.33 -18.55
CA PHE A 95 2.86 -16.71 -19.38
C PHE A 95 3.29 -18.13 -19.02
#